data_AF-X1TXE5-F1
#
_entry.id   AF-X1TXE5-F1
#
_cell.length_a   1.000
_cell.length_b   1.000
_cell.length_c   1.000
_cell.angle_alpha   90.00
_cell.angle_beta   90.00
_cell.angle_gamma   90.00
#
_symmetry.space_group_name_H-M   'P 1'
#
loop_
_entity.id
_entity.type
_entity.pdbx_description
1 polymer ?
#
loop_
_entity_poly.entity_id
_entity_poly.type
_entity_poly.pdbx_seq_one_letter_code
_entity_poly.pdbx_strand_id
1 'polypeptide(L)'
;GLYLRTQQIEKSNLSRIINSSQWNYRQLLSPCFATEVKGTTGTGDATIAGFLAQFLDGEEAEKCVTLATAVGACCVEAVDATGGIRPLPEVISRINSGWERLSPSIPIDNWKYDYQYKIWKGPEDQGR
;
A
#
# COMPACT_ATOMS: atom_id res chain seq x y z
N GLY A 1 6.00 3.73 6.07
CA GLY A 1 4.65 3.24 5.76
C GLY A 1 3.98 4.20 4.81
N LEU A 2 2.76 3.90 4.36
CA LEU A 2 1.99 4.75 3.45
C LEU A 2 0.65 5.11 4.10
N TYR A 3 0.32 6.40 4.09
CA TYR A 3 -0.99 6.90 4.48
C TYR A 3 -1.74 7.34 3.22
N LEU A 4 -3.00 6.92 3.09
CA LEU A 4 -3.90 7.32 2.02
C LEU A 4 -5.15 7.93 2.64
N ARG A 5 -5.52 9.13 2.17
CA ARG A 5 -6.82 9.71 2.44
C ARG A 5 -7.46 10.12 1.12
N THR A 6 -8.70 9.73 0.92
CA THR A 6 -9.48 10.14 -0.25
C THR A 6 -10.75 10.85 0.22
N GLN A 7 -11.30 11.68 -0.67
CA GLN A 7 -12.62 12.28 -0.49
C GLN A 7 -13.61 11.58 -1.42
N GLN A 8 -14.76 12.20 -1.64
CA GLN A 8 -15.64 11.77 -2.72
C GLN A 8 -14.92 11.91 -4.06
N ILE A 9 -14.80 10.80 -4.78
CA ILE A 9 -14.40 10.79 -6.17
C ILE A 9 -15.67 11.05 -6.98
N GLU A 10 -15.84 12.32 -7.37
CA GLU A 10 -16.86 12.72 -8.33
C GLU A 10 -16.63 12.04 -9.69
N LYS A 11 -17.53 12.26 -10.66
CA LYS A 11 -17.36 11.80 -12.06
C LYS A 11 -16.12 12.44 -12.68
N SER A 12 -14.97 11.88 -12.37
CA SER A 12 -13.65 12.25 -12.87
C SER A 12 -13.18 11.18 -13.86
N ASN A 13 -12.14 11.48 -14.63
CA ASN A 13 -11.55 10.48 -15.51
C ASN A 13 -10.98 9.26 -14.74
N LEU A 14 -10.78 9.38 -13.42
CA LEU A 14 -10.35 8.27 -12.58
C LEU A 14 -11.39 7.17 -12.48
N SER A 15 -12.69 7.48 -12.60
CA SER A 15 -13.75 6.46 -12.56
C SER A 15 -13.73 5.53 -13.78
N ARG A 16 -12.88 5.79 -14.78
CA ARG A 16 -12.60 4.88 -15.91
C ARG A 16 -11.59 3.81 -15.56
N ILE A 17 -10.79 4.04 -14.53
CA ILE A 17 -9.71 3.15 -14.09
C ILE A 17 -10.17 2.41 -12.84
N ILE A 18 -10.72 3.13 -11.86
CA ILE A 18 -11.09 2.60 -10.55
C ILE A 18 -12.60 2.65 -10.31
N ASN A 19 -13.08 1.73 -9.46
CA ASN A 19 -14.43 1.81 -8.92
C ASN A 19 -14.51 2.87 -7.82
N SER A 20 -15.16 4.01 -8.09
CA SER A 20 -15.31 5.11 -7.13
C SER A 20 -15.88 4.67 -5.78
N SER A 21 -16.77 3.68 -5.72
CA SER A 21 -17.34 3.22 -4.45
C SER A 21 -16.31 2.60 -3.51
N GLN A 22 -15.28 1.93 -4.04
CA GLN A 22 -14.17 1.35 -3.26
C GLN A 22 -13.13 2.39 -2.85
N TRP A 23 -13.18 3.58 -3.45
CA TRP A 23 -12.18 4.64 -3.28
C TRP A 23 -12.73 5.91 -2.63
N ASN A 24 -14.03 6.02 -2.40
CA ASN A 24 -14.63 7.17 -1.73
C ASN A 24 -14.35 7.14 -0.22
N TYR A 25 -13.97 8.30 0.33
CA TYR A 25 -13.85 8.52 1.78
C TYR A 25 -13.01 7.46 2.49
N ARG A 26 -11.86 7.12 1.89
CA ARG A 26 -10.92 6.16 2.47
C ARG A 26 -9.96 6.88 3.39
N GLN A 27 -9.61 6.24 4.50
CA GLN A 27 -8.53 6.67 5.39
C GLN A 27 -7.75 5.44 5.81
N LEU A 28 -6.63 5.19 5.14
CA LEU A 28 -5.86 3.96 5.28
C LEU A 28 -4.42 4.27 5.71
N LEU A 29 -3.88 3.42 6.56
CA LEU A 29 -2.47 3.39 6.91
C LEU A 29 -1.95 1.98 6.68
N SER A 30 -0.99 1.86 5.77
CA SER A 30 -0.27 0.64 5.46
C SER A 30 1.12 0.71 6.10
N PRO A 31 1.39 -0.05 7.18
CA PRO A 31 2.75 -0.16 7.72
C PRO A 31 3.69 -0.85 6.72
N CYS A 32 4.98 -0.54 6.77
CA CYS A 32 5.96 -1.22 5.92
C CYS A 32 6.02 -2.72 6.25
N PHE A 33 6.35 -3.54 5.25
CA PHE A 33 6.72 -4.92 5.51
C PHE A 33 8.09 -5.01 6.19
N ALA A 34 8.25 -5.98 7.09
CA ALA A 34 9.50 -6.23 7.78
C ALA A 34 10.51 -6.88 6.83
N THR A 35 11.72 -6.33 6.77
CA THR A 35 12.80 -6.85 5.92
C THR A 35 14.17 -6.42 6.44
N GLU A 36 15.24 -7.03 5.91
CA GLU A 36 16.62 -6.63 6.10
C GLU A 36 16.94 -5.40 5.23
N VAL A 37 17.05 -4.22 5.86
CA VAL A 37 17.32 -2.96 5.16
C VAL A 37 18.81 -2.85 4.81
N LYS A 38 19.12 -2.78 3.51
CA LYS A 38 20.49 -2.61 2.97
C LYS A 38 20.72 -1.24 2.34
N GLY A 39 19.67 -0.61 1.83
CA GLY A 39 19.67 0.74 1.26
C GLY A 39 18.27 1.33 1.27
N THR A 40 18.15 2.66 1.18
CA THR A 40 16.83 3.35 1.16
C THR A 40 16.67 4.26 -0.06
N THR A 41 17.66 4.27 -0.93
CA THR A 41 17.65 5.08 -2.16
C THR A 41 16.53 4.58 -3.07
N GLY A 42 15.66 5.46 -3.55
CA GLY A 42 14.57 5.09 -4.46
C GLY A 42 13.38 4.37 -3.84
N THR A 43 13.37 4.11 -2.52
CA THR A 43 12.24 3.42 -1.86
C THR A 43 10.91 4.16 -2.00
N GLY A 44 10.95 5.50 -2.01
CA GLY A 44 9.77 6.33 -2.29
C GLY A 44 9.20 6.08 -3.69
N ASP A 45 10.06 6.14 -4.71
CA ASP A 45 9.68 5.90 -6.11
C ASP A 45 9.15 4.48 -6.30
N ALA A 46 9.81 3.47 -5.71
CA ALA A 46 9.36 2.09 -5.71
C ALA A 46 7.98 1.93 -5.05
N THR A 47 7.74 2.63 -3.94
CA THR A 47 6.42 2.65 -3.26
C THR A 47 5.34 3.23 -4.18
N ILE A 48 5.61 4.35 -4.85
CA ILE A 48 4.66 4.98 -5.78
C ILE A 48 4.44 4.10 -7.02
N ALA A 49 5.49 3.47 -7.55
CA ALA A 49 5.37 2.55 -8.69
C ALA A 49 4.47 1.35 -8.33
N GLY A 50 4.64 0.76 -7.14
CA GLY A 50 3.77 -0.30 -6.64
C GLY A 50 2.32 0.15 -6.45
N PHE A 51 2.10 1.38 -5.95
CA PHE A 51 0.76 1.95 -5.86
C PHE A 51 0.11 2.09 -7.24
N LEU A 52 0.83 2.68 -8.19
CA LEU A 52 0.33 2.93 -9.54
C LEU A 52 0.07 1.64 -10.33
N ALA A 53 0.86 0.58 -10.12
CA ALA A 53 0.64 -0.71 -10.75
C ALA A 53 -0.76 -1.27 -10.45
N GLN A 54 -1.15 -1.34 -9.17
CA GLN A 54 -2.49 -1.81 -8.78
C GLN A 54 -3.59 -0.81 -9.12
N PHE A 55 -3.29 0.49 -8.99
CA PHE A 55 -4.24 1.54 -9.33
C PHE A 55 -4.66 1.44 -10.79
N LEU A 56 -3.71 1.23 -11.71
CA LEU A 56 -3.96 1.09 -13.14
C LEU A 56 -4.69 -0.21 -13.51
N ASP A 57 -4.52 -1.27 -12.70
CA ASP A 57 -5.30 -2.51 -12.80
C ASP A 57 -6.74 -2.37 -12.24
N GLY A 58 -7.11 -1.17 -11.77
CA GLY A 58 -8.45 -0.86 -11.26
C GLY A 58 -8.75 -1.47 -9.90
N GLU A 59 -7.72 -1.86 -9.17
CA GLU A 59 -7.85 -2.50 -7.87
C GLU A 59 -8.31 -1.53 -6.77
N GLU A 60 -8.77 -2.09 -5.67
CA GLU A 60 -9.23 -1.31 -4.53
C GLU A 60 -8.10 -0.65 -3.72
N ALA A 61 -8.45 0.38 -2.96
CA ALA A 61 -7.51 1.21 -2.24
C ALA A 61 -6.60 0.40 -1.30
N GLU A 62 -7.14 -0.59 -0.59
CA GLU A 62 -6.39 -1.47 0.31
C GLU A 62 -5.30 -2.27 -0.41
N LYS A 63 -5.61 -2.84 -1.58
CA LYS A 63 -4.63 -3.58 -2.40
C LYS A 63 -3.54 -2.65 -2.91
N CYS A 64 -3.90 -1.44 -3.32
CA CYS A 64 -2.94 -0.43 -3.80
C CYS A 64 -1.95 -0.05 -2.71
N VAL A 65 -2.42 0.33 -1.52
CA VAL A 65 -1.52 0.72 -0.41
C VAL A 65 -0.71 -0.46 0.13
N THR A 66 -1.24 -1.68 0.04
CA THR A 66 -0.55 -2.90 0.43
C THR A 66 0.60 -3.20 -0.52
N LEU A 67 0.36 -3.25 -1.84
CA LEU A 67 1.42 -3.49 -2.81
C LEU A 67 2.46 -2.37 -2.79
N ALA A 68 2.05 -1.12 -2.67
CA ALA A 68 2.96 0.02 -2.55
C ALA A 68 4.01 -0.21 -1.45
N THR A 69 3.58 -0.56 -0.24
CA THR A 69 4.50 -0.83 0.87
C THR A 69 5.32 -2.11 0.71
N ALA A 70 4.83 -3.10 -0.05
CA ALA A 70 5.56 -4.34 -0.33
C ALA A 70 6.68 -4.09 -1.34
N VAL A 71 6.42 -3.33 -2.40
CA VAL A 71 7.43 -2.96 -3.40
C VAL A 71 8.49 -2.04 -2.77
N GLY A 72 8.08 -1.10 -1.92
CA GLY A 72 9.01 -0.32 -1.10
C GLY A 72 9.89 -1.20 -0.22
N ALA A 73 9.33 -2.24 0.42
CA ALA A 73 10.10 -3.20 1.21
C ALA A 73 11.06 -4.04 0.36
N CYS A 74 10.67 -4.45 -0.86
CA CYS A 74 11.60 -5.14 -1.77
C CYS A 74 12.77 -4.22 -2.19
N CYS A 75 12.51 -2.93 -2.45
CA CYS A 75 13.54 -1.97 -2.85
C CYS A 75 14.65 -1.85 -1.78
N VAL A 76 14.30 -1.81 -0.49
CA VAL A 76 15.30 -1.65 0.58
C VAL A 76 16.18 -2.89 0.80
N GLU A 77 15.83 -4.04 0.22
CA GLU A 77 16.61 -5.29 0.32
C GLU A 77 17.90 -5.26 -0.53
N ALA A 78 18.08 -4.23 -1.36
CA ALA A 78 19.28 -3.99 -2.17
C ALA A 78 19.97 -2.68 -1.80
N VAL A 79 21.25 -2.56 -2.15
CA VAL A 79 22.05 -1.35 -1.91
C VAL A 79 21.74 -0.27 -2.94
N ASP A 80 21.34 -0.67 -4.15
CA ASP A 80 20.96 0.23 -5.24
C ASP A 80 19.44 0.45 -5.30
N ALA A 81 19.02 1.41 -6.13
CA ALA A 81 17.63 1.88 -6.14
C ALA A 81 16.62 0.88 -6.75
N THR A 82 17.08 -0.07 -7.57
CA THR A 82 16.21 -0.93 -8.38
C THR A 82 16.55 -2.41 -8.31
N GLY A 83 17.74 -2.81 -7.87
CA GLY A 83 18.16 -4.21 -7.83
C GLY A 83 17.37 -5.08 -6.86
N GLY A 84 16.63 -4.45 -5.92
CA GLY A 84 15.72 -5.13 -5.01
C GLY A 84 14.31 -5.34 -5.56
N ILE A 85 13.94 -4.70 -6.69
CA ILE A 85 12.58 -4.79 -7.23
C ILE A 85 12.38 -6.18 -7.89
N ARG A 86 11.41 -6.92 -7.36
CA ARG A 86 11.04 -8.26 -7.83
C ARG A 86 9.89 -8.22 -8.84
N PRO A 87 9.73 -9.25 -9.69
CA PRO A 87 8.52 -9.42 -10.49
C PRO A 87 7.25 -9.35 -9.63
N LEU A 88 6.22 -8.68 -10.14
CA LEU A 88 4.97 -8.46 -9.40
C LEU A 88 4.33 -9.75 -8.81
N PRO A 89 4.26 -10.89 -9.55
CA PRO A 89 3.73 -12.13 -9.00
C PRO A 89 4.49 -12.64 -7.76
N GLU A 90 5.81 -12.42 -7.69
CA GLU A 90 6.62 -12.81 -6.53
C GLU A 90 6.29 -11.93 -5.32
N VAL A 91 6.13 -10.63 -5.53
CA VAL A 91 5.74 -9.71 -4.45
C VAL A 91 4.37 -10.08 -3.89
N ILE A 92 3.40 -10.36 -4.77
CA ILE A 92 2.05 -10.80 -4.39
C ILE A 92 2.10 -12.14 -3.63
N SER A 93 2.88 -13.11 -4.13
CA SER A 93 3.07 -14.39 -3.46
C SER A 93 3.62 -14.23 -2.04
N ARG A 94 4.60 -13.34 -1.87
CA ARG A 94 5.20 -13.04 -0.56
C ARG A 94 4.18 -12.42 0.40
N ILE A 95 3.39 -11.45 -0.06
CA ILE A 95 2.28 -10.87 0.72
C ILE A 95 1.31 -11.96 1.17
N ASN A 96 0.85 -12.80 0.25
CA ASN A 96 -0.14 -13.86 0.51
C ASN A 96 0.41 -14.98 1.40
N SER A 97 1.73 -15.19 1.41
CA SER A 97 2.42 -16.12 2.30
C SER A 97 2.56 -15.60 3.74
N GLY A 98 1.95 -14.45 4.05
CA GLY A 98 1.86 -13.94 5.40
C GLY A 98 3.03 -13.03 5.82
N TRP A 99 3.71 -12.39 4.86
CA TRP A 99 4.82 -11.47 5.12
C TRP A 99 4.50 -10.48 6.24
N GLU A 100 5.34 -10.49 7.28
CA GLU A 100 5.17 -9.68 8.48
C GLU A 100 5.27 -8.18 8.17
N ARG A 101 4.46 -7.38 8.88
CA ARG A 101 4.50 -5.92 8.82
C ARG A 101 5.05 -5.36 10.12
N LEU A 102 5.77 -4.25 10.00
CA LEU A 102 6.20 -3.47 11.15
C LEU A 102 5.01 -2.87 11.88
N SER A 103 5.17 -2.60 13.17
CA SER A 103 4.18 -1.82 13.93
C SER A 103 4.07 -0.40 13.37
N PRO A 104 2.87 0.21 13.39
CA PRO A 104 2.71 1.62 13.06
C PRO A 104 3.57 2.50 13.96
N SER A 105 4.16 3.55 13.38
CA SER A 105 4.92 4.56 14.12
C SER A 105 4.06 5.76 14.56
N ILE A 106 2.75 5.69 14.37
CA ILE A 106 1.79 6.75 14.74
C ILE A 106 0.77 6.22 15.75
N PRO A 107 0.19 7.08 16.60
CA PRO A 107 -0.90 6.67 17.49
C PRO A 107 -2.08 6.10 16.70
N ILE A 108 -2.58 4.94 17.13
CA ILE A 108 -3.61 4.15 16.46
C ILE A 108 -4.85 3.91 17.35
N ASP A 109 -5.02 4.70 18.41
CA ASP A 109 -6.02 4.43 19.46
C ASP A 109 -7.47 4.31 18.94
N ASN A 110 -7.80 5.06 17.88
CA ASN A 110 -9.12 5.03 17.22
C ASN A 110 -9.11 4.38 15.83
N TRP A 111 -8.04 3.67 15.49
CA TRP A 111 -7.90 2.98 14.21
C TRP A 111 -8.32 1.52 14.34
N LYS A 112 -9.01 1.02 13.32
CA LYS A 112 -9.43 -0.38 13.26
C LYS A 112 -8.45 -1.17 12.40
N TYR A 113 -7.97 -2.28 12.92
CA TYR A 113 -7.12 -3.18 12.15
C TYR A 113 -7.94 -3.98 11.14
N ASP A 114 -7.50 -3.97 9.89
CA ASP A 114 -8.03 -4.79 8.80
C ASP A 114 -7.21 -6.08 8.71
N TYR A 115 -7.81 -7.21 9.10
CA TYR A 115 -7.12 -8.50 9.12
C TYR A 115 -6.87 -9.09 7.72
N GLN A 116 -7.65 -8.71 6.71
CA GLN A 116 -7.51 -9.21 5.35
C GLN A 116 -6.26 -8.61 4.69
N TYR A 117 -6.11 -7.29 4.79
CA TYR A 117 -5.00 -6.56 4.19
C TYR A 117 -3.82 -6.32 5.13
N LYS A 118 -4.02 -6.58 6.43
CA LYS A 118 -3.07 -6.32 7.51
C LYS A 118 -2.69 -4.83 7.62
N ILE A 119 -3.64 -3.95 7.35
CA ILE A 119 -3.49 -2.48 7.40
C ILE A 119 -4.41 -1.88 8.47
N TRP A 120 -4.40 -0.55 8.61
CA TRP A 120 -5.26 0.16 9.55
C TRP A 120 -6.23 1.07 8.81
N LYS A 121 -7.51 1.02 9.22
CA LYS A 121 -8.59 1.91 8.80
C LYS A 121 -8.78 2.99 9.86
N GLY A 122 -8.62 4.24 9.45
CA GLY A 122 -8.74 5.38 10.34
C GLY A 122 -10.19 5.69 10.74
N PRO A 123 -10.40 6.56 11.74
CA PRO A 123 -11.73 6.88 12.25
C PRO A 123 -12.66 7.55 11.23
N GLU A 124 -12.12 8.14 10.16
CA GLU A 124 -12.87 8.77 9.07
C GLU A 124 -12.99 7.87 7.83
N ASP A 125 -12.51 6.61 7.88
CA ASP A 125 -12.70 5.65 6.79
C ASP A 125 -14.18 5.24 6.71
N GLN A 126 -14.76 5.38 5.51
CA GLN A 126 -16.13 4.97 5.20
C GLN A 126 -16.16 3.89 4.11
N GLY A 127 -15.03 3.19 3.92
CA GLY A 127 -14.96 2.04 3.02
C GLY A 127 -15.96 0.98 3.46
N ARG A 128 -16.73 0.44 2.51
CA ARG A 128 -17.66 -0.67 2.74
C ARG A 128 -16.96 -2.01 2.64
#